data_AF-A0A934FW80-F1
#
_entry.id   AF-A0A934FW80-F1
#
_cell.length_a   1.000
_cell.length_b   1.000
_cell.length_c   1.000
_cell.angle_alpha   90.00
_cell.angle_beta   90.00
_cell.angle_gamma   90.00
#
_symmetry.space_group_name_H-M   'P 1'
#
loop_
_entity.id
_entity.type
_entity.pdbx_description
1 polymer ?
#
loop_
_entity_poly.entity_id
_entity_poly.type
_entity_poly.pdbx_seq_one_letter_code
_entity_poly.pdbx_strand_id
1 'polypeptide(L)' 'MSLYMDNDELNELDEFQKVGVFPPSLRASLVTELNRAGIVYRLEDLNEHVTALYVLNFSSNEAGVILYELKNKNKRIRM' A
#
# COMPACT_ATOMS: atom_id res chain seq x y z
N MET A 1 -21.62 13.83 35.16
CA MET A 1 -20.61 14.62 34.44
C MET A 1 -19.27 14.05 34.87
N SER A 2 -18.46 13.35 34.08
CA SER A 2 -18.35 13.25 32.62
C SER A 2 -18.32 11.79 32.18
N LEU A 3 -19.00 11.47 31.06
CA LEU A 3 -18.64 10.33 30.24
C LEU A 3 -17.36 10.72 29.49
N TYR A 4 -16.22 10.22 29.95
CA TYR A 4 -15.08 10.07 29.05
C TYR A 4 -15.24 8.68 28.45
N MET A 5 -15.87 8.63 27.27
CA MET A 5 -15.65 7.49 26.40
C MET A 5 -14.25 7.67 25.81
N ASP A 6 -13.41 6.67 26.02
CA ASP A 6 -12.09 6.55 25.40
C ASP A 6 -12.28 6.67 23.88
N ASN A 7 -11.84 7.80 23.31
CA ASN A 7 -11.91 8.06 21.87
C ASN A 7 -10.70 7.41 21.14
N ASP A 8 -9.97 6.51 21.79
CA ASP A 8 -8.74 5.91 21.25
C ASP A 8 -9.00 4.72 20.31
N GLU A 9 -10.19 4.11 20.34
CA GLU A 9 -10.50 2.92 19.51
C GLU A 9 -10.96 3.25 18.07
N LEU A 10 -11.10 4.53 17.72
CA LEU A 10 -11.61 4.96 16.40
C LEU A 10 -10.51 5.35 15.39
N ASN A 11 -9.23 5.30 15.75
CA ASN A 11 -8.13 5.80 14.90
C ASN A 11 -7.32 4.72 14.15
N GLU A 12 -7.41 3.43 14.51
CA GLU A 12 -6.55 2.39 13.90
C GLU A 12 -6.98 1.97 12.49
N LEU A 13 -8.23 2.27 12.08
CA LEU A 13 -8.75 1.91 10.76
C LEU A 13 -8.31 2.87 9.65
N ASP A 14 -8.03 4.13 10.02
CA ASP A 14 -7.61 5.18 9.09
C ASP A 14 -6.09 5.35 9.03
N GLU A 15 -5.33 4.51 9.74
CA GLU A 15 -3.88 4.57 9.73
C GLU A 15 -3.30 3.95 8.45
N PHE A 16 -2.41 4.70 7.79
CA PHE A 16 -1.63 4.20 6.67
C PHE A 16 -0.53 3.26 7.16
N GLN A 17 -0.65 1.98 6.84
CA GLN A 17 0.36 0.98 7.11
C GLN A 17 1.28 0.78 5.89
N LYS A 18 2.57 0.60 6.15
CA LYS A 18 3.55 0.21 5.13
C LYS A 18 3.33 -1.24 4.69
N VAL A 19 3.00 -1.42 3.41
CA VAL A 19 2.78 -2.75 2.81
C VAL A 19 4.08 -3.34 2.27
N GLY A 20 4.94 -2.51 1.69
CA GLY A 20 6.20 -2.98 1.13
C GLY A 20 6.92 -1.94 0.29
N VAL A 21 8.01 -2.38 -0.35
CA VAL A 21 8.84 -1.55 -1.23
C VAL A 21 8.95 -2.16 -2.62
N PHE A 22 9.14 -1.34 -3.65
CA PHE A 22 9.24 -1.78 -5.04
C PHE A 22 10.09 -0.79 -5.88
N PRO A 23 10.65 -1.24 -7.00
CA PRO A 23 11.39 -0.36 -7.91
C PRO A 23 10.44 0.65 -8.59
N PRO A 24 10.86 1.93 -8.80
CA PRO A 24 10.03 2.97 -9.41
C PRO A 24 9.42 2.58 -10.76
N SER A 25 10.05 1.68 -11.52
CA SER A 25 9.53 1.16 -12.79
C SER A 25 8.17 0.46 -12.67
N LEU A 26 7.84 -0.10 -11.50
CA LEU A 26 6.54 -0.75 -11.24
C LEU A 26 5.43 0.24 -10.84
N ARG A 27 5.76 1.52 -10.62
CA ARG A 27 4.82 2.52 -10.07
C ARG A 27 3.54 2.63 -10.90
N ALA A 28 3.66 2.79 -12.22
CA ALA A 28 2.49 2.98 -13.08
C ALA A 28 1.54 1.77 -13.07
N SER A 29 2.10 0.55 -13.11
CA SER A 29 1.31 -0.68 -13.03
C SER A 29 0.66 -0.85 -11.67
N LEU A 30 1.39 -0.57 -10.59
CA LEU A 30 0.86 -0.65 -9.22
C LEU A 30 -0.28 0.34 -8.99
N VAL A 31 -0.09 1.60 -9.38
CA VAL A 31 -1.12 2.64 -9.29
C VAL A 31 -2.39 2.24 -10.04
N THR A 32 -2.25 1.65 -11.23
CA THR A 32 -3.40 1.21 -12.03
C THR A 32 -4.22 0.13 -11.32
N GLU A 33 -3.55 -0.90 -10.79
CA GLU A 33 -4.23 -1.99 -10.08
C GLU A 33 -4.83 -1.53 -8.74
N LEU A 34 -4.14 -0.68 -7.97
CA LEU A 34 -4.68 -0.12 -6.73
C LEU A 34 -5.92 0.76 -6.98
N ASN A 35 -5.89 1.60 -8.01
CA ASN A 35 -7.07 2.40 -8.40
C ASN A 35 -8.23 1.53 -8.86
N ARG A 36 -7.95 0.45 -9.61
CA ARG A 36 -8.96 -0.50 -10.06
C ARG A 36 -9.61 -1.24 -8.88
N ALA A 37 -8.84 -1.55 -7.85
CA ALA A 37 -9.32 -2.16 -6.62
C ALA A 37 -10.00 -1.15 -5.66
N GLY A 38 -9.97 0.16 -5.96
CA GLY A 38 -10.52 1.18 -5.08
C GLY A 38 -9.73 1.37 -3.78
N ILE A 39 -8.46 0.99 -3.76
CA ILE A 39 -7.61 1.06 -2.58
C ILE A 39 -7.03 2.46 -2.43
N VAL A 40 -7.19 3.06 -1.26
CA VAL A 40 -6.53 4.32 -0.90
C VAL A 40 -5.06 4.05 -0.56
N TYR A 41 -4.15 4.76 -1.22
CA TYR A 41 -2.71 4.54 -1.07
C TYR A 41 -1.89 5.84 -0.99
N ARG A 42 -0.69 5.72 -0.45
CA ARG A 42 0.37 6.73 -0.46
C ARG A 42 1.67 6.07 -0.93
N LEU A 43 2.38 6.75 -1.82
CA LEU A 43 3.69 6.33 -2.31
C LEU A 43 4.75 7.29 -1.80
N GLU A 44 5.88 6.76 -1.37
CA GLU A 44 7.03 7.53 -0.90
C GLU A 44 8.30 7.05 -1.60
N ASP A 45 9.02 7.94 -2.27
CA ASP A 45 10.32 7.61 -2.86
C ASP A 45 11.40 7.67 -1.77
N LEU A 46 11.94 6.51 -1.39
CA LEU A 46 13.02 6.42 -0.41
C LEU A 46 14.37 6.78 -1.06
N ASN A 47 14.53 6.46 -2.34
CA ASN A 47 15.66 6.84 -3.18
C ASN A 47 15.31 6.61 -4.68
N GLU A 48 16.29 6.82 -5.57
CA GLU A 48 16.15 6.66 -7.03
C GLU A 48 15.83 5.23 -7.51
N HIS A 49 15.91 4.23 -6.64
CA HIS A 49 15.70 2.81 -6.97
C HIS A 49 14.61 2.14 -6.14
N VAL A 50 14.07 2.81 -5.12
CA VAL A 50 13.15 2.22 -4.15
C VAL A 50 12.03 3.19 -3.79
N THR A 51 10.80 2.76 -4.04
CA THR A 51 9.57 3.41 -3.61
C THR A 51 8.86 2.53 -2.57
N ALA A 52 8.36 3.11 -1.49
CA ALA A 52 7.51 2.47 -0.50
C ALA A 52 6.02 2.66 -0.83
N LEU A 53 5.22 1.62 -0.59
CA LEU A 53 3.76 1.63 -0.64
C LEU A 53 3.21 1.64 0.79
N TYR A 54 2.36 2.61 1.06
CA TYR A 54 1.51 2.66 2.25
C TYR A 54 0.04 2.63 1.82
N VAL A 55 -0.80 1.91 2.55
CA VAL A 55 -2.26 1.87 2.33
C VAL A 55 -2.96 1.84 3.67
N LEU A 56 -4.27 2.09 3.69
CA LEU A 56 -5.06 1.96 4.91
C LEU A 56 -5.01 0.52 5.43
N ASN A 57 -4.94 0.36 6.76
CA ASN A 57 -4.76 -0.94 7.42
C ASN A 57 -5.71 -2.03 6.90
N PHE A 58 -7.00 -1.70 6.69
CA PHE A 58 -8.00 -2.64 6.18
C PHE A 58 -7.73 -3.14 4.73
N SER A 59 -7.00 -2.38 3.92
CA SER A 59 -6.62 -2.75 2.55
C SER A 59 -5.19 -3.30 2.44
N SER A 60 -4.47 -3.42 3.56
CA SER A 60 -3.05 -3.83 3.58
C SER A 60 -2.80 -5.19 2.93
N ASN A 61 -3.66 -6.17 3.21
CA ASN A 61 -3.54 -7.52 2.68
C ASN A 61 -3.77 -7.55 1.15
N GLU A 62 -4.83 -6.92 0.67
CA GLU A 62 -5.16 -6.87 -0.76
C GLU A 62 -4.09 -6.12 -1.57
N ALA A 63 -3.64 -4.97 -1.06
CA ALA A 63 -2.54 -4.22 -1.66
C ALA A 63 -1.23 -5.03 -1.69
N GLY A 64 -0.98 -5.83 -0.65
CA GLY A 64 0.16 -6.74 -0.57
C GLY A 64 0.15 -7.81 -1.66
N VAL A 65 -1.01 -8.40 -1.93
CA VAL A 65 -1.20 -9.39 -3.01
C VAL A 65 -0.93 -8.75 -4.37
N ILE A 66 -1.51 -7.58 -4.65
CA ILE A 66 -1.29 -6.83 -5.91
C ILE A 66 0.20 -6.55 -6.11
N LEU A 67 0.88 -6.06 -5.08
CA LEU A 67 2.30 -5.76 -5.12
C LEU A 67 3.15 -7.00 -5.42
N TYR A 68 2.81 -8.14 -4.80
CA TYR A 68 3.49 -9.42 -5.00
C TYR A 68 3.31 -9.94 -6.44
N GLU A 69 2.09 -9.89 -6.96
CA GLU A 69 1.79 -10.33 -8.33
C GLU A 69 2.54 -9.51 -9.38
N LEU A 70 2.59 -8.18 -9.21
CA LEU A 70 3.29 -7.29 -10.13
C LEU A 70 4.81 -7.55 -10.14
N LYS A 71 5.40 -7.78 -8.96
CA LYS A 71 6.80 -8.17 -8.84
C LYS A 71 7.09 -9.49 -9.56
N ASN A 72 6.20 -10.47 -9.44
CA ASN A 72 6.36 -11.77 -10.10
C ASN A 72 6.16 -11.70 -11.62
N LYS A 73 5.19 -10.91 -12.11
CA LYS A 73 5.01 -10.66 -13.55
C LYS A 73 6.28 -10.05 -14.16
N ASN A 74 6.92 -9.10 -13.48
CA ASN A 74 8.17 -8.50 -13.97
C ASN A 74 9.38 -9.43 -13.94
N LYS A 75 9.45 -10.37 -12.98
CA LYS A 75 10.52 -11.39 -12.97
C LYS A 75 10.42 -12.35 -14.15
N ARG A 76 9.21 -12.73 -14.57
CA ARG A 76 8.98 -13.73 -15.63
C ARG A 76 9.39 -13.26 -17.04
N ILE A 77 9.40 -11.96 -17.30
CA ILE A 77 9.74 -11.40 -18.62
C ILE A 77 11.27 -11.41 -18.87
N ARG A 78 12.09 -11.69 -17.85
CA ARG A 78 13.56 -11.76 -17.96
C ARG A 78 14.13 -13.15 -18.30
N MET A 79 13.30 -14.11 -18.73
CA MET A 79 13.78 -15.40 -19.28
C MET A 79 13.82 -15.37 -20.80
#